data_AF-A0A5C8IP43-F1
#
_entry.id   AF-A0A5C8IP43-F1
#
_cell.length_a   1.000
_cell.length_b   1.000
_cell.length_c   1.000
_cell.angle_alpha   90.00
_cell.angle_beta   90.00
_cell.angle_gamma   90.00
#
_symmetry.space_group_name_H-M   'P 1'
#
loop_
_entity.id
_entity.type
_entity.pdbx_description
1 polymer ?
#
loop_
_entity_poly.entity_id
_entity_poly.type
_entity_poly.pdbx_seq_one_letter_code
_entity_poly.pdbx_strand_id
1 'polypeptide(L)'
;MFNLFALAKDDAGSITNESLMRDLQNDPGFKQFRIFTEDLQLPRTTIVVMEKDGWRVRFFIRPGEDMTLSVTEVKKVMGKNAAKLPANFLDYNTEIAIVFGDDPDKRFTNDIIEIGEFVRGNYPGVVIFDQYNKDVW
;
A
#
# COMPACT_ATOMS: atom_id res chain seq x y z
N MET A 1 9.25 -8.55 -3.20
CA MET A 1 8.35 -9.41 -2.40
C MET A 1 7.63 -10.30 -3.39
N PHE A 2 7.63 -11.61 -3.21
CA PHE A 2 6.93 -12.56 -4.07
C PHE A 2 5.87 -13.26 -3.21
N ASN A 3 4.62 -13.21 -3.66
CA ASN A 3 3.48 -13.78 -2.95
C ASN A 3 2.81 -14.81 -3.87
N LEU A 4 2.44 -15.97 -3.32
CA LEU A 4 1.63 -16.99 -3.98
C LEU A 4 0.24 -17.01 -3.35
N PHE A 5 -0.77 -17.25 -4.19
CA PHE A 5 -2.17 -17.31 -3.78
C PHE A 5 -2.76 -18.68 -4.17
N ALA A 6 -3.38 -19.36 -3.21
CA ALA A 6 -4.09 -20.63 -3.43
C ALA A 6 -5.58 -20.43 -3.14
N LEU A 7 -6.45 -20.98 -4.00
CA LEU A 7 -7.91 -20.91 -3.87
C LEU A 7 -8.47 -22.34 -3.78
N ALA A 8 -9.44 -22.58 -2.90
CA ALA A 8 -10.06 -23.90 -2.72
C ALA A 8 -11.59 -23.76 -2.59
N LYS A 9 -12.31 -24.85 -2.93
CA LYS A 9 -13.75 -24.99 -2.69
C LYS A 9 -13.94 -25.90 -1.47
N ASP A 10 -14.45 -25.35 -0.37
CA ASP A 10 -14.56 -26.01 0.93
C ASP A 10 -15.96 -25.81 1.51
N ASP A 11 -16.96 -26.41 0.84
CA ASP A 11 -18.38 -26.24 1.17
C ASP A 11 -18.73 -26.71 2.61
N ALA A 12 -17.85 -27.50 3.26
CA ALA A 12 -18.02 -28.02 4.62
C ALA A 12 -17.28 -27.21 5.71
N GLY A 13 -16.44 -26.23 5.36
CA GLY A 13 -15.65 -25.43 6.30
C GLY A 13 -14.55 -26.22 7.01
N SER A 14 -13.99 -27.23 6.34
CA SER A 14 -12.97 -28.11 6.92
C SER A 14 -11.57 -27.49 6.93
N ILE A 15 -11.33 -26.42 6.16
CA ILE A 15 -10.06 -25.71 6.08
C ILE A 15 -10.05 -24.56 7.12
N THR A 16 -9.37 -24.77 8.23
CA THR A 16 -9.19 -23.80 9.31
C THR A 16 -7.70 -23.62 9.63
N ASN A 17 -7.35 -22.65 10.46
CA ASN A 17 -5.98 -22.52 10.96
C ASN A 17 -5.53 -23.83 11.65
N GLU A 18 -6.41 -24.46 12.44
CA GLU A 18 -6.10 -25.70 13.15
C GLU A 18 -5.95 -26.92 12.23
N SER A 19 -6.81 -27.09 11.21
CA SER A 19 -6.68 -28.21 10.27
C SER A 19 -5.50 -28.04 9.34
N LEU A 20 -5.23 -26.82 8.86
CA LEU A 20 -4.03 -26.51 8.08
C LEU A 20 -2.76 -26.74 8.91
N MET A 21 -2.73 -26.28 10.15
CA MET A 21 -1.58 -26.47 11.04
C MET A 21 -1.32 -27.97 11.29
N ARG A 22 -2.39 -28.75 11.51
CA ARG A 22 -2.33 -30.21 11.66
C ARG A 22 -1.83 -30.91 10.39
N ASP A 23 -2.34 -30.54 9.22
CA ASP A 23 -1.99 -31.21 7.96
C ASP A 23 -0.54 -30.88 7.55
N LEU A 24 -0.07 -29.64 7.77
CA LEU A 24 1.33 -29.24 7.60
C LEU A 24 2.27 -29.97 8.56
N GLN A 25 1.88 -30.14 9.83
CA GLN A 25 2.69 -30.81 10.86
C GLN A 25 2.81 -32.33 10.61
N ASN A 26 1.84 -32.92 9.94
CA ASN A 26 1.81 -34.36 9.67
C ASN A 26 2.46 -34.75 8.33
N ASP A 27 2.73 -33.80 7.43
CA ASP A 27 3.41 -34.10 6.17
C ASP A 27 4.91 -34.32 6.38
N PRO A 28 5.47 -35.49 5.98
CA PRO A 28 6.89 -35.79 6.11
C PRO A 28 7.82 -34.81 5.39
N GLY A 29 7.38 -34.21 4.28
CA GLY A 29 8.11 -33.23 3.49
C GLY A 29 8.34 -31.90 4.20
N PHE A 30 7.62 -31.67 5.32
CA PHE A 30 7.74 -30.48 6.15
C PHE A 30 8.28 -30.74 7.56
N LYS A 31 8.71 -31.97 7.90
CA LYS A 31 9.18 -32.33 9.26
C LYS A 31 10.37 -31.52 9.77
N GLN A 32 11.15 -30.93 8.86
CA GLN A 32 12.26 -30.04 9.18
C GLN A 32 11.81 -28.63 9.60
N PHE A 33 10.53 -28.26 9.39
CA PHE A 33 9.99 -26.94 9.73
C PHE A 33 9.29 -26.95 11.10
N ARG A 34 9.38 -25.82 11.83
CA ARG A 34 8.59 -25.57 13.04
C ARG A 34 7.33 -24.80 12.66
N ILE A 35 6.16 -25.32 13.02
CA ILE A 35 4.85 -24.80 12.58
C ILE A 35 4.03 -24.37 13.81
N PHE A 36 3.60 -23.10 13.86
CA PHE A 36 2.77 -22.52 14.91
C PHE A 36 1.98 -21.30 14.38
N THR A 37 0.98 -20.85 15.16
CA THR A 37 0.17 -19.65 14.87
C THR A 37 0.59 -18.45 15.71
N GLU A 38 0.37 -17.25 15.19
CA GLU A 38 0.55 -15.98 15.89
C GLU A 38 -0.61 -15.04 15.56
N ASP A 39 -1.09 -14.28 16.55
CA ASP A 39 -2.17 -13.30 16.38
C ASP A 39 -1.59 -11.90 16.17
N LEU A 40 -2.09 -11.20 15.14
CA LEU A 40 -1.71 -9.82 14.82
C LEU A 40 -2.83 -8.85 15.23
N GLN A 41 -2.49 -7.79 15.95
CA GLN A 41 -3.43 -6.73 16.33
C GLN A 41 -3.25 -5.54 15.38
N LEU A 42 -4.21 -5.28 14.48
CA LEU A 42 -4.19 -4.17 13.53
C LEU A 42 -5.42 -3.25 13.71
N PRO A 43 -5.30 -1.91 13.62
CA PRO A 43 -6.40 -0.97 13.87
C PRO A 43 -7.42 -0.86 12.70
N ARG A 44 -8.66 -0.44 13.01
CA ARG A 44 -9.69 -0.09 12.01
C ARG A 44 -9.47 1.32 11.46
N THR A 45 -9.51 1.48 10.13
CA THR A 45 -9.34 2.78 9.44
C THR A 45 -10.51 3.08 8.50
N THR A 46 -10.96 4.34 8.46
CA THR A 46 -11.95 4.87 7.50
C THR A 46 -11.23 5.56 6.33
N ILE A 47 -11.70 5.36 5.09
CA ILE A 47 -11.05 5.89 3.88
C ILE A 47 -12.04 6.49 2.89
N VAL A 48 -11.54 7.34 1.99
CA VAL A 48 -12.31 7.85 0.84
C VAL A 48 -12.05 6.97 -0.38
N VAL A 49 -13.12 6.64 -1.12
CA VAL A 49 -13.03 5.83 -2.34
C VAL A 49 -13.74 6.54 -3.47
N MET A 50 -13.07 6.63 -4.61
CA MET A 50 -13.61 7.10 -5.89
C MET A 50 -13.69 5.91 -6.85
N GLU A 51 -14.75 5.82 -7.65
CA GLU A 51 -14.97 4.71 -8.59
C GLU A 51 -15.46 5.22 -9.96
N LYS A 52 -14.92 4.64 -11.04
CA LYS A 52 -15.35 4.87 -12.43
C LYS A 52 -15.27 3.55 -13.19
N ASP A 53 -16.39 3.11 -13.77
CA ASP A 53 -16.48 1.86 -14.55
C ASP A 53 -15.88 0.62 -13.83
N GLY A 54 -16.03 0.55 -12.51
CA GLY A 54 -15.47 -0.52 -11.66
C GLY A 54 -13.99 -0.35 -11.29
N TRP A 55 -13.27 0.62 -11.86
CA TRP A 55 -11.93 1.00 -11.42
C TRP A 55 -12.02 1.90 -10.18
N ARG A 56 -11.28 1.55 -9.12
CA ARG A 56 -11.35 2.21 -7.81
C ARG A 56 -10.05 2.90 -7.46
N VAL A 57 -10.15 4.13 -6.96
CA VAL A 57 -9.06 4.89 -6.36
C VAL A 57 -9.37 5.08 -4.88
N ARG A 58 -8.41 4.71 -4.01
CA ARG A 58 -8.56 4.79 -2.56
C ARG A 58 -7.61 5.83 -1.99
N PHE A 59 -8.13 6.70 -1.13
CA PHE A 59 -7.36 7.74 -0.46
C PHE A 59 -7.31 7.42 1.03
N PHE A 60 -6.10 7.30 1.55
CA PHE A 60 -5.83 7.13 2.97
C PHE A 60 -5.22 8.43 3.49
N ILE A 61 -5.78 8.98 4.56
CA ILE A 61 -5.16 10.09 5.30
C ILE A 61 -4.45 9.48 6.50
N ARG A 62 -3.13 9.63 6.56
CA ARG A 62 -2.27 9.01 7.56
C ARG A 62 -1.48 10.09 8.29
N PRO A 63 -1.87 10.44 9.52
CA PRO A 63 -1.15 11.44 10.31
C PRO A 63 0.03 10.83 11.05
N GLY A 64 1.12 11.59 11.15
CA GLY A 64 2.26 11.31 12.03
C GLY A 64 2.81 9.89 11.88
N GLU A 65 2.69 9.11 12.95
CA GLU A 65 3.25 7.75 13.04
C GLU A 65 2.57 6.73 12.11
N ASP A 66 1.37 7.04 11.61
CA ASP A 66 0.67 6.19 10.64
C ASP A 66 1.16 6.38 9.19
N MET A 67 2.02 7.38 8.95
CA MET A 67 2.62 7.61 7.63
C MET A 67 3.50 6.43 7.24
N THR A 68 3.31 5.94 6.01
CA THR A 68 4.15 4.87 5.46
C THR A 68 5.46 5.39 4.86
N LEU A 69 5.46 6.66 4.44
CA LEU A 69 6.66 7.33 3.92
C LEU A 69 7.40 8.06 5.05
N SER A 70 8.68 7.73 5.21
CA SER A 70 9.59 8.53 6.04
C SER A 70 10.08 9.74 5.23
N VAL A 71 9.75 10.95 5.68
CA VAL A 71 10.18 12.21 5.03
C VAL A 71 11.71 12.31 4.91
N THR A 72 12.44 11.81 5.90
CA THR A 72 13.91 11.77 5.88
C THR A 72 14.43 10.81 4.81
N GLU A 73 13.82 9.63 4.67
CA GLU A 73 14.21 8.66 3.64
C GLU A 73 13.81 9.13 2.24
N VAL A 74 12.64 9.77 2.06
CA VAL A 74 12.26 10.37 0.78
C VAL A 74 13.29 11.42 0.35
N LYS A 75 13.67 12.34 1.24
CA LYS A 75 14.70 13.35 0.98
C LYS A 75 16.04 12.72 0.58
N LYS A 76 16.42 11.62 1.22
CA LYS A 76 17.64 10.87 0.93
C LYS A 76 17.58 10.17 -0.43
N VAL A 77 16.46 9.50 -0.76
CA VAL A 77 16.23 8.83 -2.04
C VAL A 77 16.28 9.82 -3.20
N MET A 78 15.76 11.02 -2.99
CA MET A 78 15.81 12.09 -3.98
C MET A 78 17.22 12.60 -4.25
N GLY A 79 18.16 12.46 -3.32
CA GLY A 79 19.56 12.87 -3.49
C GLY A 79 19.68 14.30 -4.02
N LYS A 80 20.22 14.47 -5.24
CA LYS A 80 20.38 15.79 -5.88
C LYS A 80 19.05 16.48 -6.19
N ASN A 81 17.97 15.73 -6.39
CA ASN A 81 16.64 16.27 -6.63
C ASN A 81 15.98 16.79 -5.33
N ALA A 82 16.55 16.51 -4.16
CA ALA A 82 16.02 16.99 -2.88
C ALA A 82 15.98 18.53 -2.80
N ALA A 83 16.76 19.24 -3.63
CA ALA A 83 16.68 20.69 -3.76
C ALA A 83 15.35 21.19 -4.33
N LYS A 84 14.55 20.32 -4.98
CA LYS A 84 13.19 20.64 -5.45
C LYS A 84 12.15 20.57 -4.32
N LEU A 85 12.50 19.98 -3.17
CA LEU A 85 11.59 19.87 -2.05
C LEU A 85 11.42 21.21 -1.33
N PRO A 86 10.22 21.49 -0.77
CA PRO A 86 10.02 22.64 0.10
C PRO A 86 11.01 22.68 1.27
N ALA A 87 11.39 23.88 1.71
CA ALA A 87 12.37 24.07 2.79
C ALA A 87 11.92 23.40 4.11
N ASN A 88 10.61 23.40 4.36
CA ASN A 88 9.96 22.78 5.51
C ASN A 88 9.52 21.32 5.25
N PHE A 89 10.00 20.66 4.20
CA PHE A 89 9.57 19.29 3.86
C PHE A 89 9.79 18.28 5.00
N LEU A 90 10.84 18.46 5.80
CA LEU A 90 11.11 17.58 6.94
C LEU A 90 10.10 17.74 8.08
N ASP A 91 9.28 18.79 8.05
CA ASP A 91 8.23 19.04 9.04
C ASP A 91 6.88 18.43 8.63
N TYR A 92 6.81 17.72 7.48
CA TYR A 92 5.57 17.14 6.98
C TYR A 92 5.14 15.98 7.87
N ASN A 93 3.89 16.05 8.33
CA ASN A 93 3.35 15.15 9.35
C ASN A 93 2.03 14.50 8.92
N THR A 94 1.64 14.59 7.65
CA THR A 94 0.43 13.96 7.12
C THR A 94 0.71 13.43 5.73
N GLU A 95 0.38 12.17 5.49
CA GLU A 95 0.44 11.52 4.19
C GLU A 95 -0.98 11.35 3.62
N ILE A 96 -1.16 11.74 2.35
CA ILE A 96 -2.31 11.35 1.54
C ILE A 96 -1.85 10.22 0.62
N ALA A 97 -2.07 8.96 1.02
CA ALA A 97 -1.70 7.82 0.19
C ALA A 97 -2.83 7.51 -0.79
N ILE A 98 -2.52 7.58 -2.09
CA ILE A 98 -3.45 7.35 -3.19
C ILE A 98 -3.14 5.99 -3.80
N VAL A 99 -4.10 5.07 -3.75
CA VAL A 99 -3.96 3.71 -4.27
C VAL A 99 -4.91 3.55 -5.45
N PHE A 100 -4.33 3.44 -6.64
CA PHE A 100 -5.05 3.16 -7.87
C PHE A 100 -5.31 1.65 -8.01
N GLY A 101 -6.50 1.28 -8.46
CA GLY A 101 -6.79 -0.09 -8.88
C GLY A 101 -5.97 -0.47 -10.12
N ASP A 102 -5.90 -1.77 -10.41
CA ASP A 102 -5.18 -2.28 -11.58
C ASP A 102 -5.73 -1.69 -12.89
N ASP A 103 -4.83 -1.28 -13.77
CA ASP A 103 -5.13 -0.75 -15.11
C ASP A 103 -4.15 -1.31 -16.15
N PRO A 104 -4.22 -2.61 -16.46
CA PRO A 104 -3.27 -3.27 -17.37
C PRO A 104 -3.35 -2.71 -18.80
N ASP A 105 -4.54 -2.25 -19.22
CA ASP A 105 -4.79 -1.69 -20.55
C ASP A 105 -4.53 -0.17 -20.61
N LYS A 106 -4.05 0.44 -19.52
CA LYS A 106 -3.73 1.88 -19.42
C LYS A 106 -4.92 2.81 -19.71
N ARG A 107 -6.14 2.32 -19.52
CA ARG A 107 -7.40 3.03 -19.85
C ARG A 107 -7.62 4.28 -18.99
N PHE A 108 -7.06 4.31 -17.79
CA PHE A 108 -7.26 5.37 -16.80
C PHE A 108 -6.01 6.25 -16.60
N THR A 109 -5.04 6.18 -17.51
CA THR A 109 -3.79 6.96 -17.43
C THR A 109 -4.06 8.47 -17.29
N ASN A 110 -5.01 9.01 -18.05
CA ASN A 110 -5.39 10.41 -17.95
C ASN A 110 -6.08 10.72 -16.61
N ASP A 111 -6.96 9.84 -16.14
CA ASP A 111 -7.62 10.00 -14.84
C ASP A 111 -6.59 10.03 -13.68
N ILE A 112 -5.53 9.20 -13.74
CA ILE A 112 -4.44 9.21 -12.76
C ILE A 112 -3.74 10.57 -12.73
N ILE A 113 -3.45 11.14 -13.91
CA ILE A 113 -2.83 12.46 -14.04
C ILE A 113 -3.75 13.53 -13.44
N GLU A 114 -5.04 13.53 -13.80
CA GLU A 114 -6.03 14.48 -13.30
C GLU A 114 -6.18 14.40 -11.77
N ILE A 115 -6.12 13.20 -11.19
CA ILE A 115 -6.14 13.01 -9.73
C ILE A 115 -4.89 13.60 -9.06
N GLY A 116 -3.71 13.40 -9.65
CA GLY A 116 -2.48 14.01 -9.17
C GLY A 116 -2.55 15.54 -9.22
N GLU A 117 -3.03 16.09 -10.33
CA GLU A 117 -3.25 17.53 -10.49
C GLU A 117 -4.28 18.08 -9.51
N PHE A 118 -5.38 17.35 -9.28
CA PHE A 118 -6.40 17.71 -8.30
C PHE A 118 -5.79 17.81 -6.89
N VAL A 119 -5.01 16.82 -6.47
CA VAL A 119 -4.39 16.82 -5.14
C VAL A 119 -3.40 17.99 -5.02
N ARG A 120 -2.55 18.18 -6.02
CA ARG A 120 -1.60 19.31 -6.06
C ARG A 120 -2.29 20.67 -6.03
N GLY A 121 -3.40 20.82 -6.75
CA GLY A 121 -4.15 22.07 -6.84
C GLY A 121 -4.96 22.41 -5.59
N ASN A 122 -5.49 21.40 -4.89
CA ASN A 122 -6.40 21.61 -3.76
C ASN A 122 -5.71 21.52 -2.38
N TYR A 123 -4.51 20.95 -2.29
CA TYR A 123 -3.75 20.86 -1.04
C TYR A 123 -2.41 21.60 -1.16
N PRO A 124 -2.36 22.91 -0.83
CA PRO A 124 -1.15 23.72 -0.99
C PRO A 124 0.06 23.13 -0.27
N GLY A 125 1.18 23.06 -0.98
CA GLY A 125 2.43 22.51 -0.44
C GLY A 125 2.52 20.99 -0.46
N VAL A 126 1.50 20.25 -0.92
CA VAL A 126 1.65 18.80 -1.09
C VAL A 126 2.78 18.49 -2.08
N VAL A 127 3.53 17.44 -1.79
CA VAL A 127 4.61 16.92 -2.64
C VAL A 127 4.19 15.52 -3.07
N ILE A 128 4.04 15.28 -4.37
CA ILE A 128 3.66 13.95 -4.86
C ILE A 128 4.94 13.19 -5.18
N PHE A 129 5.21 12.14 -4.40
CA PHE A 129 6.38 11.29 -4.61
C PHE A 129 6.00 10.03 -5.39
N ASP A 130 6.57 9.87 -6.58
CA ASP A 130 6.49 8.64 -7.34
C ASP A 130 7.64 7.72 -6.90
N GLN A 131 7.32 6.75 -6.03
CA GLN A 131 8.30 5.80 -5.50
C GLN A 131 8.94 4.89 -6.57
N TYR A 132 8.25 4.64 -7.68
CA TYR A 132 8.71 3.73 -8.72
C TYR A 132 9.71 4.42 -9.64
N ASN A 133 9.42 5.66 -10.02
CA ASN A 133 10.30 6.46 -10.87
C ASN A 133 11.32 7.30 -10.07
N LYS A 134 11.19 7.34 -8.73
CA LYS A 134 11.98 8.18 -7.82
C LYS A 134 11.96 9.65 -8.23
N ASP A 135 10.79 10.12 -8.62
CA ASP A 135 10.55 11.49 -9.04
C ASP A 135 9.55 12.19 -8.14
N VAL A 136 9.53 13.50 -8.23
CA VAL A 136 8.57 14.35 -7.53
C VAL A 136 7.83 15.23 -8.51
N TRP A 137 6.51 15.26 -8.33
CA TRP A 137 5.56 16.11 -9.04
C TRP A 137 4.96 17.17 -8.12
#